data_AF-A0A4U8SZQ3-F1
#
_entry.id   AF-A0A4U8SZQ3-F1
#
_cell.length_a   1.000
_cell.length_b   1.000
_cell.length_c   1.000
_cell.angle_alpha   90.00
_cell.angle_beta   90.00
_cell.angle_gamma   90.00
#
_symmetry.space_group_name_H-M   'P 1'
#
loop_
_entity.id
_entity.type
_entity.pdbx_description
1 polymer ?
#
loop_
_entity_poly.entity_id
_entity_poly.type
_entity_poly.pdbx_seq_one_letter_code
_entity_poly.pdbx_strand_id
1 'polypeptide(L)'
;MKLFSRLSVGTKVAFVVASLVVICICVLAVCIILTSKNTLENESYRILHQASYRYGTLLEGVSSEILDTLLINATAIDSQVARNMLNMEDFKDIITAIPNNIESIKYAYLFIPQLSDKGEIIILAEQDGKRGQKANLIKAETSIKEFTSIQNAIAHDKPSISAPTTITFQNKEYFAQGFAVPIHNKNGKAIGALGCFVNFATLGAPLLSDEARIFTNDQRFVIDENGTILVNQNPQFIGKKLIDIVPTQEAKNIVASAKEGKSGIFPYRTAAGIEGVIGMRSVAPLKGDSTYWNVLSYIPNKSITESLIKLLWVIIMCSAATIFIIVIGAILYLRTSVAKRIRLILQTLLAFFSYLNHERKDAPQPLKIVAQDELGEMGNAINDNIQKTKLGLEQDSKAVEQSVLTAKTIESGDFRARITETPHNPQLNELKNVLNHMLDDLQTKIGSDTNEIARVFDSYTRLDFTTEVNNASGRVEVVTNTLGEEIRKMLHTSSNFAQNLSEEAKALAEAV
;
A
#
# COMPACT_ATOMS: atom_id res chain seq x y z
N MET A 1 -2.72 24.20 -18.57
CA MET A 1 -3.41 25.17 -17.69
C MET A 1 -4.86 25.50 -18.08
N LYS A 2 -5.24 25.70 -19.36
CA LYS A 2 -6.64 26.05 -19.75
C LYS A 2 -7.73 25.01 -19.41
N LEU A 3 -7.38 23.74 -19.26
CA LEU A 3 -8.33 22.68 -18.91
C LEU A 3 -8.69 22.69 -17.41
N PHE A 4 -7.72 23.01 -16.55
CA PHE A 4 -7.88 22.96 -15.10
C PHE A 4 -8.79 24.07 -14.58
N SER A 5 -8.76 25.26 -15.19
CA SER A 5 -9.59 26.40 -14.78
C SER A 5 -11.09 26.14 -14.93
N ARG A 6 -11.49 25.33 -15.93
CA ARG A 6 -12.89 24.98 -16.23
C ARG A 6 -13.48 23.88 -15.34
N LEU A 7 -12.66 23.21 -14.53
CA LEU A 7 -13.12 22.15 -13.64
C LEU A 7 -13.83 22.73 -12.40
N SER A 8 -14.83 22.00 -11.90
CA SER A 8 -15.47 22.32 -10.62
C SER A 8 -14.44 22.26 -9.48
N VAL A 9 -14.67 23.02 -8.41
CA VAL A 9 -13.76 23.04 -7.24
C VAL A 9 -13.55 21.62 -6.69
N GLY A 10 -14.62 20.82 -6.58
CA GLY A 10 -14.53 19.43 -6.13
C GLY A 10 -13.64 18.57 -7.03
N THR A 11 -13.72 18.75 -8.36
CA THR A 11 -12.86 17.99 -9.30
C THR A 11 -11.39 18.40 -9.19
N LYS A 12 -11.10 19.69 -8.96
CA LYS A 12 -9.72 20.18 -8.75
C LYS A 12 -9.10 19.56 -7.50
N VAL A 13 -9.83 19.57 -6.39
CA VAL A 13 -9.38 18.96 -5.12
C VAL A 13 -9.19 17.45 -5.29
N ALA A 14 -10.14 16.75 -5.93
CA ALA A 14 -10.04 15.31 -6.21
C ALA A 14 -8.75 14.97 -6.97
N PHE A 15 -8.45 15.76 -8.01
CA PHE A 15 -7.28 15.54 -8.84
C PHE A 15 -5.96 15.73 -8.08
N VAL A 16 -5.87 16.77 -7.24
CA VAL A 16 -4.67 17.03 -6.43
C VAL A 16 -4.44 15.91 -5.42
N VAL A 17 -5.49 15.50 -4.70
CA VAL A 17 -5.40 14.41 -3.72
C VAL A 17 -5.05 13.09 -4.40
N ALA A 18 -5.72 12.76 -5.51
CA ALA A 18 -5.41 11.56 -6.30
C ALA A 18 -3.95 11.55 -6.77
N SER A 19 -3.45 12.67 -7.29
CA SER A 19 -2.07 12.78 -7.78
C SER A 19 -1.07 12.55 -6.64
N LEU A 20 -1.32 13.13 -5.46
CA LEU A 20 -0.46 12.96 -4.29
C LEU A 20 -0.44 11.50 -3.82
N VAL A 21 -1.60 10.85 -3.76
CA VAL A 21 -1.70 9.43 -3.41
C VAL A 21 -0.98 8.54 -4.42
N VAL A 22 -1.14 8.80 -5.72
CA VAL A 22 -0.44 8.06 -6.77
C VAL A 22 1.07 8.17 -6.59
N ILE A 23 1.59 9.38 -6.34
CA ILE A 23 3.02 9.58 -6.08
C ILE A 23 3.48 8.76 -4.87
N CYS A 24 2.74 8.81 -3.75
CA CYS A 24 3.07 8.04 -2.55
C CYS A 24 3.08 6.53 -2.82
N ILE A 25 2.08 6.01 -3.53
CA ILE A 25 2.00 4.58 -3.88
C ILE A 25 3.14 4.19 -4.82
N CYS A 26 3.49 5.02 -5.80
CA CYS A 26 4.63 4.76 -6.68
C CYS A 26 5.95 4.72 -5.90
N VAL A 27 6.18 5.66 -4.98
CA VAL A 27 7.39 5.67 -4.14
C VAL A 27 7.46 4.41 -3.26
N LEU A 28 6.35 4.04 -2.62
CA LEU A 28 6.28 2.81 -1.82
C LEU A 28 6.51 1.57 -2.67
N ALA A 29 5.87 1.46 -3.85
CA ALA A 29 6.04 0.33 -4.76
C ALA A 29 7.51 0.18 -5.20
N VAL A 30 8.17 1.28 -5.56
CA VAL A 30 9.60 1.27 -5.92
C VAL A 30 10.46 0.81 -4.74
N CYS A 31 10.20 1.33 -3.53
CA CYS A 31 10.93 0.94 -2.33
C CYS A 31 10.78 -0.56 -2.02
N ILE A 32 9.55 -1.08 -2.13
CA ILE A 32 9.26 -2.51 -1.95
C ILE A 32 9.99 -3.33 -3.02
N ILE A 33 9.93 -2.94 -4.29
CA ILE A 33 10.59 -3.68 -5.38
C ILE A 33 12.10 -3.75 -5.17
N LEU A 34 12.76 -2.64 -4.82
CA LEU A 34 14.20 -2.60 -4.58
C LEU A 34 14.59 -3.49 -3.40
N THR A 35 13.84 -3.40 -2.30
CA THR A 35 14.07 -4.20 -1.10
C THR A 35 13.84 -5.70 -1.37
N SER A 36 12.73 -6.04 -2.02
CA SER A 36 12.39 -7.41 -2.36
C SER A 36 13.37 -8.05 -3.34
N LYS A 37 13.89 -7.29 -4.31
CA LYS A 37 14.94 -7.80 -5.22
C LYS A 37 16.18 -8.23 -4.44
N ASN A 38 16.71 -7.33 -3.61
CA ASN A 38 17.92 -7.61 -2.83
C ASN A 38 17.70 -8.77 -1.84
N THR A 39 16.54 -8.81 -1.17
CA THR A 39 16.20 -9.91 -0.26
C THR A 39 16.09 -11.25 -1.00
N LEU A 40 15.43 -11.28 -2.15
CA LEU A 40 15.21 -12.52 -2.91
C LEU A 40 16.52 -13.07 -3.50
N GLU A 41 17.41 -12.22 -3.99
CA GLU A 41 18.73 -12.63 -4.46
C GLU A 41 19.55 -13.24 -3.32
N ASN A 42 19.60 -12.56 -2.17
CA ASN A 42 20.32 -13.06 -0.98
C ASN A 42 19.73 -14.37 -0.43
N GLU A 43 18.41 -14.48 -0.39
CA GLU A 43 17.72 -15.72 0.00
C GLU A 43 18.02 -16.86 -0.96
N SER A 44 18.00 -16.60 -2.27
CA SER A 44 18.32 -17.61 -3.28
C SER A 44 19.75 -18.13 -3.11
N TYR A 45 20.70 -17.24 -2.82
CA TYR A 45 22.08 -17.61 -2.50
C TYR A 45 22.19 -18.41 -1.19
N ARG A 46 21.44 -18.04 -0.16
CA ARG A 46 21.42 -18.78 1.11
C ARG A 46 20.85 -20.20 0.94
N ILE A 47 19.75 -20.34 0.21
CA ILE A 47 19.14 -21.64 -0.06
C ILE A 47 20.10 -22.51 -0.90
N LEU A 48 20.74 -21.92 -1.91
CA LEU A 48 21.74 -22.60 -2.73
C LEU A 48 22.93 -23.10 -1.91
N HIS A 49 23.46 -22.25 -1.02
CA HIS A 49 24.52 -22.60 -0.08
C HIS A 49 24.08 -23.77 0.82
N GLN A 50 22.93 -23.66 1.47
CA GLN A 50 22.38 -24.70 2.34
C GLN A 50 22.20 -26.04 1.64
N ALA A 51 21.75 -26.05 0.38
CA ALA A 51 21.53 -27.28 -0.34
C ALA A 51 22.85 -28.02 -0.67
N SER A 52 23.87 -27.29 -1.12
CA SER A 52 25.21 -27.87 -1.33
C SER A 52 25.83 -28.35 -0.01
N TYR A 53 25.63 -27.62 1.09
CA TYR A 53 26.10 -28.01 2.42
C TYR A 53 25.40 -29.25 2.96
N ARG A 54 24.07 -29.34 2.84
CA ARG A 54 23.28 -30.49 3.29
C ARG A 54 23.80 -31.78 2.69
N TYR A 55 24.00 -31.81 1.37
CA TYR A 55 24.50 -33.02 0.72
C TYR A 55 26.02 -33.21 0.93
N GLY A 56 26.79 -32.13 1.07
CA GLY A 56 28.18 -32.22 1.51
C GLY A 56 28.32 -32.90 2.88
N THR A 57 27.48 -32.55 3.85
CA THR A 57 27.44 -33.22 5.17
C THR A 57 27.05 -34.69 5.05
N LEU A 58 26.13 -35.05 4.14
CA LEU A 58 25.82 -36.45 3.88
C LEU A 58 27.04 -37.21 3.33
N LEU A 59 27.73 -36.64 2.35
CA LEU A 59 28.95 -37.24 1.79
C LEU A 59 30.05 -37.39 2.85
N GLU A 60 30.25 -36.37 3.69
CA GLU A 60 31.22 -36.38 4.80
C GLU A 60 30.89 -37.46 5.83
N GLY A 61 29.60 -37.64 6.14
CA GLY A 61 29.11 -38.69 7.01
C GLY A 61 29.41 -40.08 6.44
N VAL A 62 29.07 -40.31 5.16
CA VAL A 62 29.32 -41.60 4.50
C VAL A 62 30.82 -41.90 4.39
N SER A 63 31.66 -40.92 4.02
CA SER A 63 33.11 -41.15 3.94
C SER A 63 33.72 -41.47 5.29
N SER A 64 33.26 -40.80 6.36
CA SER A 64 33.71 -41.08 7.73
C SER A 64 33.27 -42.48 8.16
N GLU A 65 32.02 -42.87 7.90
CA GLU A 65 31.49 -44.20 8.21
C GLU A 65 32.27 -45.31 7.48
N ILE A 66 32.61 -45.09 6.20
CA ILE A 66 33.47 -46.00 5.43
C ILE A 66 34.82 -46.16 6.11
N LEU A 67 35.50 -45.05 6.41
CA LEU A 67 36.85 -45.09 6.99
C LEU A 67 36.86 -45.78 8.35
N ASP A 68 35.92 -45.43 9.23
CA ASP A 68 35.79 -46.03 10.56
C ASP A 68 35.49 -47.53 10.47
N THR A 69 34.59 -47.93 9.56
CA THR A 69 34.26 -49.34 9.31
C THR A 69 35.50 -50.10 8.84
N LEU A 70 36.27 -49.56 7.90
CA LEU A 70 37.49 -50.20 7.41
C LEU A 70 38.55 -50.31 8.52
N LEU A 71 38.79 -49.26 9.30
CA LEU A 71 39.78 -49.25 10.39
C LEU A 71 39.43 -50.23 11.52
N ILE A 72 38.16 -50.29 11.92
CA ILE A 72 37.70 -51.23 12.96
C ILE A 72 37.91 -52.68 12.50
N ASN A 73 37.51 -52.99 11.27
CA ASN A 73 37.66 -54.34 10.72
C ASN A 73 39.13 -54.69 10.44
N ALA A 74 39.96 -53.72 10.04
CA ALA A 74 41.40 -53.90 9.89
C ALA A 74 42.04 -54.25 11.23
N THR A 75 41.68 -53.53 12.30
CA THR A 75 42.16 -53.80 13.66
C THR A 75 41.79 -55.22 14.13
N ALA A 76 40.60 -55.71 13.78
CA ALA A 76 40.21 -57.08 14.08
C ALA A 76 41.09 -58.12 13.36
N ILE A 77 41.40 -57.88 12.08
CA ILE A 77 42.31 -58.72 11.30
C ILE A 77 43.74 -58.65 11.85
N ASP A 78 44.25 -57.45 12.14
CA ASP A 78 45.58 -57.21 12.71
C ASP A 78 45.77 -57.98 14.02
N SER A 79 44.74 -58.00 14.89
CA SER A 79 44.75 -58.77 16.14
C SER A 79 44.86 -60.28 15.90
N GLN A 80 44.15 -60.81 14.90
CA GLN A 80 44.24 -62.23 14.53
C GLN A 80 45.61 -62.57 13.94
N VAL A 81 46.15 -61.71 13.07
CA VAL A 81 47.49 -61.85 12.49
C VAL A 81 48.56 -61.80 13.58
N ALA A 82 48.46 -60.86 14.52
CA ALA A 82 49.42 -60.69 15.61
C ALA A 82 49.46 -61.90 16.56
N ARG A 83 48.31 -62.53 16.83
CA ARG A 83 48.17 -63.73 17.67
C ARG A 83 48.45 -65.03 16.92
N ASN A 84 48.77 -64.97 15.63
CA ASN A 84 48.90 -66.14 14.75
C ASN A 84 47.62 -67.02 14.72
N MET A 85 46.45 -66.42 14.97
CA MET A 85 45.13 -67.07 14.93
C MET A 85 44.51 -66.87 13.55
N LEU A 86 45.16 -67.41 12.52
CA LEU A 86 44.78 -67.17 11.12
C LEU A 86 43.58 -68.05 10.73
N ASN A 87 42.34 -67.57 10.94
CA ASN A 87 41.13 -68.25 10.49
C ASN A 87 40.57 -67.60 9.22
N MET A 88 40.53 -68.35 8.12
CA MET A 88 40.06 -67.82 6.83
C MET A 88 38.55 -67.54 6.84
N GLU A 89 37.78 -68.29 7.63
CA GLU A 89 36.33 -68.07 7.73
C GLU A 89 36.02 -66.76 8.47
N ASP A 90 36.78 -66.44 9.51
CA ASP A 90 36.65 -65.16 10.22
C ASP A 90 36.99 -63.97 9.30
N PHE A 91 38.00 -64.12 8.43
CA PHE A 91 38.31 -63.09 7.43
C PHE A 91 37.15 -62.91 6.45
N LYS A 92 36.60 -63.99 5.88
CA LYS A 92 35.44 -63.89 4.99
C LYS A 92 34.23 -63.24 5.68
N ASP A 93 33.98 -63.57 6.94
CA ASP A 93 32.88 -63.01 7.72
C ASP A 93 33.03 -61.51 7.92
N ILE A 94 34.24 -61.05 8.23
CA ILE A 94 34.58 -59.63 8.33
C ILE A 94 34.35 -58.92 6.98
N ILE A 95 34.87 -59.47 5.88
CA ILE A 95 34.77 -58.82 4.56
C ILE A 95 33.33 -58.79 4.04
N THR A 96 32.56 -59.85 4.25
CA THR A 96 31.16 -59.93 3.80
C THR A 96 30.23 -59.02 4.61
N ALA A 97 30.60 -58.61 5.82
CA ALA A 97 29.80 -57.67 6.60
C ALA A 97 29.86 -56.22 6.07
N ILE A 98 30.97 -55.82 5.45
CA ILE A 98 31.24 -54.41 5.07
C ILE A 98 30.23 -53.87 4.03
N PRO A 99 30.02 -54.51 2.86
CA PRO A 99 29.19 -53.92 1.79
C PRO A 99 27.72 -53.77 2.16
N ASN A 100 27.21 -54.64 3.04
CA ASN A 100 25.81 -54.61 3.45
C ASN A 100 25.53 -53.68 4.64
N ASN A 101 26.57 -53.17 5.31
CA ASN A 101 26.43 -52.18 6.38
C ASN A 101 26.29 -50.75 5.82
N ILE A 102 27.00 -50.45 4.73
CA ILE A 102 27.02 -49.13 4.09
C ILE A 102 26.52 -49.26 2.66
N GLU A 103 25.33 -48.73 2.39
CA GLU A 103 24.60 -48.94 1.13
C GLU A 103 25.36 -48.50 -0.13
N SER A 104 26.25 -47.51 -0.01
CA SER A 104 27.07 -46.99 -1.11
C SER A 104 28.29 -47.86 -1.43
N ILE A 105 28.62 -48.85 -0.60
CA ILE A 105 29.71 -49.79 -0.87
C ILE A 105 29.20 -50.93 -1.74
N LYS A 106 29.67 -51.00 -2.99
CA LYS A 106 29.30 -52.09 -3.90
C LYS A 106 30.16 -53.34 -3.68
N TYR A 107 31.45 -53.15 -3.40
CA TYR A 107 32.41 -54.23 -3.17
C TYR A 107 33.30 -53.94 -1.96
N ALA A 108 33.63 -54.96 -1.19
CA ALA A 108 34.68 -54.91 -0.16
C ALA A 108 35.73 -55.99 -0.43
N TYR A 109 36.98 -55.71 -0.07
CA TYR A 109 38.09 -56.61 -0.36
C TYR A 109 39.11 -56.68 0.76
N LEU A 110 39.79 -57.81 0.84
CA LEU A 110 41.04 -58.00 1.59
C LEU A 110 42.11 -58.47 0.62
N PHE A 111 43.26 -57.80 0.63
CA PHE A 111 44.43 -58.21 -0.13
C PHE A 111 45.66 -58.28 0.77
N ILE A 112 46.29 -59.44 0.86
CA ILE A 112 47.56 -59.65 1.56
C ILE A 112 48.48 -60.42 0.60
N PRO A 113 49.55 -59.81 0.04
CA PRO A 113 50.45 -60.45 -0.92
C PRO A 113 51.07 -61.75 -0.40
N GLN A 114 51.39 -61.81 0.89
CA GLN A 114 51.94 -62.98 1.55
C GLN A 114 51.56 -62.99 3.03
N LEU A 115 50.84 -64.01 3.49
CA LEU A 115 50.52 -64.22 4.90
C LEU A 115 51.12 -65.54 5.43
N SER A 116 52.27 -65.45 6.10
CA SER A 116 52.98 -66.61 6.66
C SER A 116 53.08 -67.75 5.63
N ASP A 117 52.68 -68.97 5.98
CA ASP A 117 52.70 -70.15 5.10
C ASP A 117 51.44 -70.27 4.22
N LYS A 118 50.44 -69.40 4.40
CA LYS A 118 49.18 -69.44 3.65
C LYS A 118 49.26 -68.84 2.25
N GLY A 119 50.38 -68.18 1.92
CA GLY A 119 50.56 -67.54 0.62
C GLY A 119 49.76 -66.26 0.48
N GLU A 120 49.40 -65.94 -0.76
CA GLU A 120 48.61 -64.77 -1.11
C GLU A 120 47.13 -64.93 -0.71
N ILE A 121 46.55 -63.88 -0.15
CA ILE A 121 45.13 -63.83 0.21
C ILE A 121 44.44 -62.73 -0.58
N ILE A 122 43.37 -63.12 -1.27
CA ILE A 122 42.45 -62.20 -1.92
C ILE A 122 41.02 -62.64 -1.59
N ILE A 123 40.28 -61.77 -0.90
CA ILE A 123 38.86 -61.97 -0.62
C ILE A 123 38.12 -60.79 -1.23
N LEU A 124 37.01 -61.06 -1.92
CA LEU A 124 36.16 -60.05 -2.53
C LEU A 124 34.70 -60.38 -2.21
N ALA A 125 33.97 -59.41 -1.69
CA ALA A 125 32.55 -59.50 -1.40
C ALA A 125 31.76 -58.47 -2.20
N GLU A 126 30.62 -58.87 -2.75
CA GLU A 126 29.66 -58.02 -3.48
C GLU A 126 28.39 -57.82 -2.67
N GLN A 127 27.98 -56.56 -2.51
CA GLN A 127 26.71 -56.17 -1.90
C GLN A 127 25.51 -56.83 -2.60
N ASP A 128 24.61 -57.42 -1.80
CA ASP A 128 23.38 -58.10 -2.27
C ASP A 128 22.07 -57.38 -1.88
N GLY A 129 22.19 -56.21 -1.22
CA GLY A 129 21.08 -55.33 -0.88
C GLY A 129 20.36 -55.66 0.43
N LYS A 130 20.80 -56.70 1.16
CA LYS A 130 20.17 -57.12 2.42
C LYS A 130 20.93 -56.57 3.62
N ARG A 131 20.51 -55.39 4.09
CA ARG A 131 21.12 -54.73 5.27
C ARG A 131 21.11 -55.67 6.49
N GLY A 132 22.25 -55.76 7.17
CA GLY A 132 22.42 -56.63 8.34
C GLY A 132 22.64 -58.12 8.03
N GLN A 133 22.74 -58.51 6.75
CA GLN A 133 23.14 -59.86 6.33
C GLN A 133 24.54 -59.84 5.71
N LYS A 134 25.19 -61.01 5.64
CA LYS A 134 26.48 -61.18 4.95
C LYS A 134 26.29 -61.00 3.43
N ALA A 135 27.17 -60.21 2.83
CA ALA A 135 27.28 -60.02 1.39
C ALA A 135 27.78 -61.31 0.69
N ASN A 136 27.65 -61.37 -0.64
CA ASN A 136 28.06 -62.55 -1.41
C ASN A 136 29.57 -62.55 -1.65
N LEU A 137 30.24 -63.65 -1.35
CA LEU A 137 31.62 -63.86 -1.79
C LEU A 137 31.66 -64.08 -3.30
N ILE A 138 32.55 -63.37 -3.97
CA ILE A 138 32.75 -63.50 -5.41
C ILE A 138 34.20 -63.87 -5.73
N LYS A 139 34.40 -64.51 -6.90
CA LYS A 139 35.75 -64.80 -7.37
C LYS A 139 36.51 -63.49 -7.54
N ALA A 140 37.66 -63.37 -6.86
CA ALA A 140 38.50 -62.20 -6.97
C ALA A 140 39.23 -62.17 -8.31
N GLU A 141 39.26 -61.00 -8.95
CA GLU A 141 40.02 -60.74 -10.16
C GLU A 141 41.45 -60.29 -9.79
N THR A 142 42.45 -60.73 -10.54
CA THR A 142 43.86 -60.36 -10.30
C THR A 142 44.13 -58.87 -10.45
N SER A 143 43.30 -58.16 -11.22
CA SER A 143 43.37 -56.70 -11.40
C SER A 143 43.20 -55.93 -10.09
N ILE A 144 42.64 -56.55 -9.04
CA ILE A 144 42.49 -55.90 -7.75
C ILE A 144 43.83 -55.43 -7.15
N LYS A 145 44.94 -56.08 -7.51
CA LYS A 145 46.28 -55.75 -7.00
C LYS A 145 46.84 -54.44 -7.57
N GLU A 146 46.26 -53.96 -8.67
CA GLU A 146 46.75 -52.81 -9.42
C GLU A 146 46.13 -51.49 -8.95
N PHE A 147 45.09 -51.54 -8.10
CA PHE A 147 44.45 -50.31 -7.61
C PHE A 147 45.39 -49.50 -6.72
N THR A 148 45.54 -48.23 -7.06
CA THR A 148 46.44 -47.31 -6.37
C THR A 148 46.06 -47.10 -4.90
N SER A 149 44.79 -47.22 -4.52
CA SER A 149 44.36 -47.19 -3.11
C SER A 149 45.06 -48.27 -2.29
N ILE A 150 45.13 -49.50 -2.82
CA ILE A 150 45.73 -50.66 -2.15
C ILE A 150 47.24 -50.48 -2.06
N GLN A 151 47.88 -50.16 -3.19
CA GLN A 151 49.32 -50.00 -3.27
C GLN A 151 49.79 -48.88 -2.33
N ASN A 152 49.10 -47.74 -2.32
CA ASN A 152 49.45 -46.61 -1.47
C ASN A 152 49.21 -46.90 0.01
N ALA A 153 48.14 -47.63 0.35
CA ALA A 153 47.87 -48.00 1.74
C ALA A 153 48.99 -48.89 2.31
N ILE A 154 49.46 -49.87 1.53
CA ILE A 154 50.57 -50.75 1.93
C ILE A 154 51.90 -49.98 1.95
N ALA A 155 52.20 -49.19 0.92
CA ALA A 155 53.49 -48.53 0.76
C ALA A 155 53.73 -47.41 1.78
N HIS A 156 52.68 -46.67 2.13
CA HIS A 156 52.77 -45.51 3.02
C HIS A 156 52.20 -45.75 4.42
N ASP A 157 51.72 -46.96 4.71
CA ASP A 157 51.21 -47.35 6.03
C ASP A 157 50.12 -46.40 6.55
N LYS A 158 49.22 -45.98 5.67
CA LYS A 158 48.15 -45.03 5.97
C LYS A 158 46.91 -45.28 5.11
N PRO A 159 45.72 -44.84 5.53
CA PRO A 159 44.55 -44.88 4.66
C PRO A 159 44.81 -44.20 3.31
N SER A 160 44.21 -44.73 2.25
CA SER A 160 44.36 -44.19 0.90
C SER A 160 43.07 -44.30 0.11
N ILE A 161 42.90 -43.37 -0.82
CA ILE A 161 41.83 -43.33 -1.80
C ILE A 161 42.42 -43.35 -3.22
N SER A 162 41.77 -44.03 -4.16
CA SER A 162 42.19 -44.04 -5.58
C SER A 162 41.57 -42.86 -6.33
N ALA A 163 42.03 -42.58 -7.55
CA ALA A 163 41.22 -41.82 -8.49
C ALA A 163 39.93 -42.60 -8.81
N PRO A 164 38.81 -41.92 -9.13
CA PRO A 164 37.61 -42.59 -9.59
C PRO A 164 37.86 -43.25 -10.96
N THR A 165 37.43 -44.49 -11.12
CA THR A 165 37.65 -45.28 -12.35
C THR A 165 36.52 -46.27 -12.56
N THR A 166 36.37 -46.73 -13.80
CA THR A 166 35.54 -47.90 -14.08
C THR A 166 36.26 -49.15 -13.63
N ILE A 167 35.58 -49.96 -12.80
CA ILE A 167 36.02 -51.29 -12.38
C ILE A 167 35.17 -52.35 -13.07
N THR A 168 35.79 -53.46 -13.44
CA THR A 168 35.11 -54.59 -14.09
C THR A 168 35.29 -55.85 -13.26
N PHE A 169 34.23 -56.29 -12.59
CA PHE A 169 34.20 -57.53 -11.82
C PHE A 169 33.03 -58.39 -12.29
N GLN A 170 33.25 -59.71 -12.47
CA GLN A 170 32.23 -60.62 -12.98
C GLN A 170 31.54 -60.14 -14.27
N ASN A 171 32.30 -59.55 -15.21
CA ASN A 171 31.81 -58.94 -16.45
C ASN A 171 30.79 -57.79 -16.26
N LYS A 172 30.75 -57.16 -15.09
CA LYS A 172 29.94 -55.97 -14.81
C LYS A 172 30.84 -54.77 -14.56
N GLU A 173 30.54 -53.67 -15.25
CA GLU A 173 31.26 -52.42 -15.12
C GLU A 173 30.56 -51.48 -14.13
N TYR A 174 31.35 -50.88 -13.23
CA TYR A 174 30.88 -49.87 -12.29
C TYR A 174 31.85 -48.71 -12.23
N PHE A 175 31.34 -47.49 -12.28
CA PHE A 175 32.16 -46.31 -11.98
C PHE A 175 32.27 -46.15 -10.46
N ALA A 176 33.49 -46.32 -9.93
CA ALA A 176 33.72 -46.41 -8.51
C ALA A 176 35.01 -45.71 -8.07
N GLN A 177 35.15 -45.51 -6.77
CA GLN A 177 36.39 -45.05 -6.16
C GLN A 177 36.78 -45.99 -5.03
N GLY A 178 38.05 -46.41 -5.04
CA GLY A 178 38.60 -47.37 -4.08
C GLY A 178 39.08 -46.67 -2.82
N PHE A 179 38.65 -47.18 -1.66
CA PHE A 179 39.21 -46.86 -0.34
C PHE A 179 40.02 -48.05 0.14
N ALA A 180 41.10 -47.79 0.87
CA ALA A 180 41.94 -48.81 1.47
C ALA A 180 42.52 -48.32 2.80
N VAL A 181 42.66 -49.23 3.76
CA VAL A 181 43.43 -49.05 4.99
C VAL A 181 44.46 -50.18 5.11
N PRO A 182 45.64 -49.92 5.68
CA PRO A 182 46.67 -50.94 5.84
C PRO A 182 46.25 -52.04 6.83
N ILE A 183 46.70 -53.25 6.56
CA ILE A 183 46.67 -54.40 7.45
C ILE A 183 48.09 -54.65 7.95
N HIS A 184 48.26 -54.78 9.25
CA HIS A 184 49.56 -54.85 9.89
C HIS A 184 49.88 -56.25 10.41
N ASN A 185 51.17 -56.57 10.45
CA ASN A 185 51.66 -57.73 11.17
C ASN A 185 51.91 -57.43 12.65
N LYS A 186 52.35 -58.44 13.40
CA LYS A 186 52.72 -58.32 14.83
C LYS A 186 53.76 -57.22 15.16
N ASN A 187 54.55 -56.80 14.18
CA ASN A 187 55.58 -55.77 14.33
C ASN A 187 55.06 -54.37 13.94
N GLY A 188 53.78 -54.22 13.62
CA GLY A 188 53.19 -52.97 13.16
C GLY A 188 53.52 -52.59 11.72
N LYS A 189 54.10 -53.49 10.91
CA LYS A 189 54.39 -53.22 9.50
C LYS A 189 53.17 -53.56 8.63
N ALA A 190 52.77 -52.66 7.74
CA ALA A 190 51.81 -52.96 6.68
C ALA A 190 52.25 -54.17 5.84
N ILE A 191 51.38 -55.18 5.79
CA ILE A 191 51.54 -56.41 5.00
C ILE A 191 50.40 -56.62 4.00
N GLY A 192 49.37 -55.78 4.00
CA GLY A 192 48.23 -55.90 3.11
C GLY A 192 47.30 -54.69 3.24
N ALA A 193 46.15 -54.76 2.58
CA ALA A 193 45.12 -53.73 2.66
C ALA A 193 43.72 -54.33 2.75
N LEU A 194 42.90 -53.71 3.57
CA LEU A 194 41.46 -53.90 3.62
C LEU A 194 40.80 -52.67 2.99
N GLY A 195 39.82 -52.86 2.12
CA GLY A 195 39.21 -51.74 1.45
C GLY A 195 37.86 -52.03 0.84
N CYS A 196 37.34 -51.02 0.14
CA CYS A 196 36.06 -51.11 -0.54
C CYS A 196 36.02 -50.22 -1.78
N PHE A 197 35.04 -50.47 -2.64
CA PHE A 197 34.73 -49.65 -3.80
C PHE A 197 33.37 -48.98 -3.61
N VAL A 198 33.37 -47.65 -3.59
CA VAL A 198 32.18 -46.82 -3.44
C VAL A 198 31.52 -46.64 -4.81
N ASN A 199 30.22 -46.92 -4.88
CA ASN A 199 29.40 -46.69 -6.06
C ASN A 199 28.71 -45.33 -5.98
N PHE A 200 29.16 -44.39 -6.82
CA PHE A 200 28.60 -43.04 -6.85
C PHE A 200 27.17 -42.97 -7.38
N ALA A 201 26.70 -43.97 -8.13
CA ALA A 201 25.29 -44.00 -8.54
C ALA A 201 24.36 -44.12 -7.32
N THR A 202 24.68 -45.03 -6.39
CA THR A 202 23.92 -45.21 -5.16
C THR A 202 24.11 -44.03 -4.21
N LEU A 203 25.37 -43.60 -4.00
CA LEU A 203 25.69 -42.46 -3.14
C LEU A 203 25.01 -41.17 -3.62
N GLY A 204 24.95 -40.98 -4.93
CA GLY A 204 24.37 -39.84 -5.64
C GLY A 204 22.85 -39.78 -5.66
N ALA A 205 22.15 -40.90 -5.49
CA ALA A 205 20.70 -40.97 -5.69
C ALA A 205 19.91 -39.93 -4.86
N PRO A 206 20.20 -39.70 -3.56
CA PRO A 206 19.52 -38.67 -2.78
C PRO A 206 19.79 -37.23 -3.27
N LEU A 207 20.95 -36.96 -3.88
CA LEU A 207 21.25 -35.65 -4.46
C LEU A 207 20.43 -35.39 -5.72
N LEU A 208 20.16 -36.44 -6.50
CA LEU A 208 19.52 -36.36 -7.81
C LEU A 208 18.00 -36.46 -7.74
N SER A 209 17.43 -36.80 -6.58
CA SER A 209 15.98 -36.97 -6.41
C SER A 209 15.19 -35.68 -6.61
N ASP A 210 13.91 -35.79 -6.92
CA ASP A 210 13.04 -34.61 -7.09
C ASP A 210 12.81 -33.87 -5.78
N GLU A 211 12.83 -34.56 -4.64
CA GLU A 211 12.71 -33.97 -3.30
C GLU A 211 13.91 -33.08 -2.92
N ALA A 212 15.08 -33.37 -3.51
CA ALA A 212 16.26 -32.56 -3.32
C ALA A 212 16.31 -31.31 -4.22
N ARG A 213 15.33 -31.13 -5.12
CA ARG A 213 15.23 -29.97 -6.02
C ARG A 213 14.95 -28.69 -5.23
N ILE A 214 15.71 -27.65 -5.53
CA ILE A 214 15.66 -26.36 -4.86
C ILE A 214 14.91 -25.34 -5.72
N PHE A 215 15.19 -25.35 -7.03
CA PHE A 215 14.61 -24.44 -8.01
C PHE A 215 14.21 -25.19 -9.28
N THR A 216 13.30 -24.60 -10.04
CA THR A 216 12.99 -25.09 -11.38
C THR A 216 14.24 -25.08 -12.25
N ASN A 217 14.51 -26.18 -12.93
CA ASN A 217 15.69 -26.38 -13.78
C ASN A 217 17.04 -26.25 -13.03
N ASP A 218 17.07 -26.56 -11.73
CA ASP A 218 18.34 -26.72 -11.03
C ASP A 218 19.13 -27.91 -11.60
N GLN A 219 20.46 -27.82 -11.49
CA GLN A 219 21.33 -28.95 -11.79
C GLN A 219 22.18 -29.28 -10.59
N ARG A 220 22.28 -30.57 -10.28
CA ARG A 220 22.98 -31.07 -9.10
C ARG A 220 23.93 -32.18 -9.51
N PHE A 221 25.19 -32.06 -9.11
CA PHE A 221 26.24 -33.00 -9.50
C PHE A 221 27.41 -32.94 -8.51
N VAL A 222 28.31 -33.91 -8.58
CA VAL A 222 29.51 -33.99 -7.76
C VAL A 222 30.72 -34.15 -8.67
N ILE A 223 31.81 -33.44 -8.38
CA ILE A 223 33.10 -33.61 -9.06
C ILE A 223 34.22 -33.90 -8.05
N ASP A 224 35.28 -34.59 -8.50
CA ASP A 224 36.52 -34.70 -7.74
C ASP A 224 37.34 -33.40 -7.80
N GLU A 225 38.47 -33.35 -7.09
CA GLU A 225 39.42 -32.23 -7.08
C GLU A 225 40.02 -31.89 -8.45
N ASN A 226 39.95 -32.82 -9.40
CA ASN A 226 40.46 -32.68 -10.76
C ASN A 226 39.32 -32.42 -11.77
N GLY A 227 38.10 -32.17 -11.31
CA GLY A 227 36.93 -31.91 -12.15
C GLY A 227 36.33 -33.14 -12.85
N THR A 228 36.68 -34.36 -12.46
CA THR A 228 36.01 -35.58 -12.93
C THR A 228 34.62 -35.66 -12.32
N ILE A 229 33.60 -35.86 -13.15
CA ILE A 229 32.21 -35.93 -12.69
C ILE A 229 31.94 -37.30 -12.05
N LEU A 230 31.60 -37.29 -10.76
CA LEU A 230 31.30 -38.48 -9.96
C LEU A 230 29.82 -38.84 -9.98
N VAL A 231 28.97 -37.81 -9.85
CA VAL A 231 27.50 -37.93 -9.80
C VAL A 231 26.94 -36.87 -10.72
N ASN A 232 25.95 -37.18 -11.55
CA ASN A 232 25.27 -36.21 -12.39
C ASN A 232 23.84 -36.63 -12.72
N GLN A 233 22.93 -35.67 -12.87
CA GLN A 233 21.56 -35.91 -13.36
C GLN A 233 21.55 -36.59 -14.73
N ASN A 234 22.55 -36.32 -15.58
CA ASN A 234 22.76 -37.04 -16.83
C ASN A 234 23.89 -38.07 -16.66
N PRO A 235 23.58 -39.39 -16.64
CA PRO A 235 24.57 -40.45 -16.44
C PRO A 235 25.69 -40.47 -17.49
N GLN A 236 25.46 -39.94 -18.69
CA GLN A 236 26.47 -39.91 -19.77
C GLN A 236 27.67 -39.01 -19.50
N PHE A 237 27.59 -38.18 -18.46
CA PHE A 237 28.66 -37.28 -18.03
C PHE A 237 29.54 -37.88 -16.92
N ILE A 238 29.09 -38.95 -16.27
CA ILE A 238 29.86 -39.62 -15.21
C ILE A 238 31.20 -40.13 -15.79
N GLY A 239 32.29 -39.88 -15.07
CA GLY A 239 33.66 -40.22 -15.47
C GLY A 239 34.34 -39.24 -16.43
N LYS A 240 33.62 -38.29 -17.01
CA LYS A 240 34.21 -37.24 -17.89
C LYS A 240 34.69 -36.04 -17.08
N LYS A 241 35.60 -35.24 -17.64
CA LYS A 241 36.00 -33.96 -17.05
C LYS A 241 34.95 -32.89 -17.31
N LEU A 242 34.64 -32.08 -16.29
CA LEU A 242 33.70 -30.97 -16.37
C LEU A 242 34.07 -29.98 -17.48
N ILE A 243 35.36 -29.65 -17.59
CA ILE A 243 35.88 -28.69 -18.59
C ILE A 243 35.78 -29.20 -20.03
N ASP A 244 35.69 -30.51 -20.24
CA ASP A 244 35.53 -31.10 -21.58
C ASP A 244 34.06 -30.99 -22.03
N ILE A 245 33.12 -31.06 -21.10
CA ILE A 245 31.68 -30.93 -21.35
C ILE A 245 31.26 -29.45 -21.37
N VAL A 246 31.86 -28.64 -20.50
CA VAL A 246 31.55 -27.23 -20.31
C VAL A 246 32.84 -26.42 -20.46
N PRO A 247 33.28 -26.11 -21.70
CA PRO A 247 34.55 -25.42 -21.95
C PRO A 247 34.45 -23.90 -21.72
N THR A 248 33.97 -23.49 -20.54
CA THR A 248 33.81 -22.09 -20.13
C THR A 248 34.88 -21.67 -19.12
N GLN A 249 35.17 -20.38 -19.01
CA GLN A 249 36.14 -19.88 -18.03
C GLN A 249 35.62 -20.08 -16.60
N GLU A 250 34.31 -19.96 -16.42
CA GLU A 250 33.61 -20.20 -15.17
C GLU A 250 33.80 -21.65 -14.72
N ALA A 251 33.60 -22.64 -15.60
CA ALA A 251 33.85 -24.04 -15.27
C ALA A 251 35.32 -24.32 -14.92
N LYS A 252 36.28 -23.68 -15.60
CA LYS A 252 37.71 -23.76 -15.22
C LYS A 252 37.96 -23.20 -13.82
N ASN A 253 37.34 -22.08 -13.47
CA ASN A 253 37.45 -21.48 -12.14
C ASN A 253 36.84 -22.37 -11.05
N ILE A 254 35.74 -23.07 -11.37
CA ILE A 254 35.14 -24.09 -10.48
C ILE A 254 36.12 -25.23 -10.23
N VAL A 255 36.73 -25.80 -11.27
CA VAL A 255 37.71 -26.89 -11.10
C VAL A 255 38.94 -26.43 -10.32
N ALA A 256 39.43 -25.20 -10.55
CA ALA A 256 40.52 -24.65 -9.75
C ALA A 256 40.15 -24.50 -8.26
N SER A 257 38.93 -24.02 -7.98
CA SER A 257 38.42 -23.90 -6.60
C SER A 257 38.19 -25.27 -5.94
N ALA A 258 37.71 -26.25 -6.72
CA ALA A 258 37.52 -27.64 -6.29
C ALA A 258 38.85 -28.31 -5.89
N LYS A 259 39.93 -28.02 -6.63
CA LYS A 259 41.28 -28.49 -6.33
C LYS A 259 41.83 -27.95 -5.02
N GLU A 260 41.46 -26.73 -4.66
CA GLU A 260 41.86 -26.07 -3.42
C GLU A 260 40.91 -26.37 -2.24
N GLY A 261 39.87 -27.17 -2.44
CA GLY A 261 38.86 -27.47 -1.42
C GLY A 261 38.01 -26.26 -1.00
N LYS A 262 37.89 -25.25 -1.86
CA LYS A 262 37.14 -24.03 -1.56
C LYS A 262 35.64 -24.24 -1.69
N SER A 263 34.89 -23.88 -0.65
CA SER A 263 33.42 -23.82 -0.70
C SER A 263 32.93 -22.39 -0.91
N GLY A 264 31.81 -22.20 -1.61
CA GLY A 264 31.27 -20.86 -1.87
C GLY A 264 30.22 -20.84 -2.96
N ILE A 265 29.84 -19.62 -3.36
CA ILE A 265 28.94 -19.38 -4.50
C ILE A 265 29.76 -18.71 -5.59
N PHE A 266 29.60 -19.21 -6.81
CA PHE A 266 30.38 -18.78 -7.96
C PHE A 266 29.46 -18.51 -9.15
N PRO A 267 29.82 -17.57 -10.05
CA PRO A 267 29.16 -17.45 -11.34
C PRO A 267 29.41 -18.73 -12.14
N TYR A 268 28.40 -19.17 -12.90
CA TYR A 268 28.50 -20.36 -13.72
C TYR A 268 27.70 -20.22 -15.01
N ARG A 269 28.18 -20.89 -16.05
CA ARG A 269 27.49 -20.98 -17.34
C ARG A 269 27.51 -22.42 -17.82
N THR A 270 26.34 -22.96 -18.14
CA THR A 270 26.21 -24.33 -18.63
C THR A 270 26.75 -24.49 -20.06
N ALA A 271 26.92 -25.73 -20.53
CA ALA A 271 27.29 -26.00 -21.92
C ALA A 271 26.32 -25.40 -22.95
N ALA A 272 25.04 -25.27 -22.58
CA ALA A 272 24.00 -24.66 -23.41
C ALA A 272 24.04 -23.12 -23.41
N GLY A 273 25.03 -22.51 -22.73
CA GLY A 273 25.16 -21.05 -22.63
C GLY A 273 24.21 -20.40 -21.64
N ILE A 274 23.55 -21.18 -20.78
CA ILE A 274 22.62 -20.63 -19.77
C ILE A 274 23.43 -20.12 -18.59
N GLU A 275 23.27 -18.83 -18.29
CA GLU A 275 23.92 -18.17 -17.16
C GLU A 275 23.17 -18.41 -15.85
N GLY A 276 23.95 -18.55 -14.78
CA GLY A 276 23.43 -18.73 -13.44
C GLY A 276 24.52 -18.65 -12.39
N VAL A 277 24.20 -19.19 -11.24
CA VAL A 277 25.11 -19.31 -10.10
C VAL A 277 25.21 -20.76 -9.67
N ILE A 278 26.38 -21.14 -9.13
CA ILE A 278 26.61 -22.47 -8.62
C ILE A 278 27.13 -22.38 -7.18
N GLY A 279 26.43 -23.07 -6.28
CA GLY A 279 26.88 -23.30 -4.91
C GLY A 279 27.75 -24.54 -4.89
N MET A 280 28.92 -24.43 -4.28
CA MET A 280 29.88 -25.52 -4.15
C MET A 280 30.24 -25.75 -2.68
N ARG A 281 30.16 -27.02 -2.25
CA ARG A 281 30.66 -27.50 -0.97
C ARG A 281 31.71 -28.57 -1.21
N SER A 282 32.94 -28.30 -0.76
CA SER A 282 34.04 -29.26 -0.78
C SER A 282 34.06 -30.08 0.51
N VAL A 283 34.25 -31.38 0.35
CA VAL A 283 34.34 -32.38 1.42
C VAL A 283 35.60 -33.19 1.20
N ALA A 284 36.42 -33.38 2.23
CA ALA A 284 37.58 -34.26 2.15
C ALA A 284 37.13 -35.67 2.60
N PRO A 285 37.00 -36.66 1.68
CA PRO A 285 36.63 -38.02 2.07
C PRO A 285 37.70 -38.69 2.96
N LEU A 286 38.95 -38.22 2.87
CA LEU A 286 40.03 -38.64 3.75
C LEU A 286 40.68 -37.40 4.38
N LYS A 287 40.63 -37.30 5.71
CA LYS A 287 41.19 -36.16 6.44
C LYS A 287 42.71 -36.12 6.27
N GLY A 288 43.25 -34.94 5.94
CA GLY A 288 44.69 -34.72 5.78
C GLY A 288 45.23 -35.09 4.39
N ASP A 289 44.37 -35.51 3.46
CA ASP A 289 44.71 -35.72 2.05
C ASP A 289 44.22 -34.55 1.17
N SER A 290 44.79 -34.41 -0.03
CA SER A 290 44.40 -33.36 -1.01
C SER A 290 43.28 -33.81 -1.97
N THR A 291 42.55 -34.86 -1.59
CA THR A 291 41.42 -35.40 -2.36
C THR A 291 40.12 -34.73 -1.88
N TYR A 292 39.27 -34.29 -2.81
CA TYR A 292 38.02 -33.60 -2.47
C TYR A 292 36.85 -34.10 -3.29
N TRP A 293 35.72 -34.32 -2.63
CA TRP A 293 34.41 -34.42 -3.26
C TRP A 293 33.74 -33.05 -3.20
N ASN A 294 33.44 -32.48 -4.35
CA ASN A 294 32.87 -31.16 -4.49
C ASN A 294 31.42 -31.32 -4.93
N VAL A 295 30.50 -31.01 -4.03
CA VAL A 295 29.06 -31.01 -4.30
C VAL A 295 28.70 -29.70 -4.95
N LEU A 296 28.06 -29.76 -6.12
CA LEU A 296 27.63 -28.59 -6.88
C LEU A 296 26.12 -28.57 -7.04
N SER A 297 25.56 -27.40 -6.82
CA SER A 297 24.15 -27.10 -7.09
C SER A 297 24.09 -25.82 -7.90
N TYR A 298 23.62 -25.92 -9.14
CA TYR A 298 23.51 -24.83 -10.10
C TYR A 298 22.05 -24.37 -10.20
N ILE A 299 21.86 -23.05 -10.26
CA ILE A 299 20.56 -22.42 -10.49
C ILE A 299 20.69 -21.42 -11.64
N PRO A 300 19.83 -21.50 -12.68
CA PRO A 300 19.76 -20.49 -13.72
C PRO A 300 19.33 -19.12 -13.17
N ASN A 301 19.92 -18.03 -13.69
CA ASN A 301 19.52 -16.67 -13.33
C ASN A 301 18.02 -16.44 -13.58
N LYS A 302 17.49 -17.03 -14.66
CA LYS A 302 16.06 -16.96 -14.99
C LYS A 302 15.19 -17.50 -13.85
N SER A 303 15.53 -18.65 -13.26
CA SER A 303 14.77 -19.26 -12.16
C SER A 303 14.74 -18.39 -10.90
N ILE A 304 15.81 -17.63 -10.63
CA ILE A 304 15.86 -16.64 -9.56
C ILE A 304 14.93 -15.46 -9.89
N THR A 305 15.01 -14.94 -11.12
CA THR A 305 14.22 -13.77 -11.56
C THR A 305 12.74 -14.07 -11.80
N GLU A 306 12.34 -15.31 -12.08
CA GLU A 306 10.92 -15.67 -12.30
C GLU A 306 10.06 -15.38 -11.07
N SER A 307 10.58 -15.69 -9.88
CA SER A 307 9.93 -15.35 -8.61
C SER A 307 9.81 -13.83 -8.42
N LEU A 308 10.83 -13.07 -8.85
CA LEU A 308 10.81 -11.61 -8.82
C LEU A 308 9.76 -11.02 -9.77
N ILE A 309 9.67 -11.54 -11.00
CA ILE A 309 8.72 -11.08 -12.00
C ILE A 309 7.27 -11.32 -11.53
N LYS A 310 6.99 -12.49 -10.93
CA LYS A 310 5.67 -12.77 -10.35
C LYS A 310 5.31 -11.77 -9.25
N LEU A 311 6.25 -11.49 -8.33
CA LEU A 311 6.05 -10.51 -7.26
C LEU A 311 5.81 -9.10 -7.83
N LEU A 312 6.57 -8.70 -8.85
CA LEU A 312 6.42 -7.41 -9.51
C LEU A 312 5.01 -7.25 -10.11
N TRP A 313 4.49 -8.26 -10.80
CA TRP A 313 3.12 -8.23 -11.33
C TRP A 313 2.07 -8.11 -10.22
N VAL A 314 2.24 -8.81 -9.10
CA VAL A 314 1.35 -8.67 -7.93
C VAL A 314 1.38 -7.25 -7.38
N ILE A 315 2.57 -6.66 -7.20
CA ILE A 315 2.72 -5.28 -6.70
C ILE A 315 2.05 -4.28 -7.65
N ILE A 316 2.26 -4.42 -8.96
CA ILE A 316 1.65 -3.54 -9.97
C ILE A 316 0.13 -3.67 -9.93
N MET A 317 -0.41 -4.89 -9.94
CA MET A 317 -1.85 -5.16 -9.90
C MET A 317 -2.50 -4.59 -8.64
N CYS A 318 -1.91 -4.84 -7.47
CA CYS A 318 -2.41 -4.30 -6.20
C CYS A 318 -2.34 -2.78 -6.16
N SER A 319 -1.22 -2.19 -6.59
CA SER A 319 -1.05 -0.72 -6.63
C SER A 319 -2.08 -0.06 -7.55
N ALA A 320 -2.29 -0.63 -8.75
CA ALA A 320 -3.29 -0.14 -9.70
C ALA A 320 -4.71 -0.24 -9.13
N ALA A 321 -5.06 -1.36 -8.49
CA ALA A 321 -6.35 -1.54 -7.84
C ALA A 321 -6.58 -0.53 -6.70
N THR A 322 -5.57 -0.31 -5.84
CA THR A 322 -5.65 0.67 -4.75
C THR A 322 -5.82 2.09 -5.27
N ILE A 323 -5.04 2.50 -6.29
CA ILE A 323 -5.19 3.81 -6.95
C ILE A 323 -6.61 3.97 -7.49
N PHE A 324 -7.12 2.96 -8.20
CA PHE A 324 -8.46 2.99 -8.77
C PHE A 324 -9.55 3.19 -7.71
N ILE A 325 -9.48 2.44 -6.60
CA ILE A 325 -10.43 2.55 -5.48
C ILE A 325 -10.37 3.95 -4.85
N ILE A 326 -9.16 4.48 -4.60
CA ILE A 326 -9.02 5.79 -3.96
C ILE A 326 -9.52 6.91 -4.88
N VAL A 327 -9.20 6.87 -6.17
CA VAL A 327 -9.67 7.86 -7.15
C VAL A 327 -11.19 7.86 -7.24
N ILE A 328 -11.81 6.69 -7.36
CA ILE A 328 -13.29 6.58 -7.40
C ILE A 328 -13.90 7.06 -6.09
N GLY A 329 -13.36 6.61 -4.95
CA GLY A 329 -13.83 7.02 -3.62
C GLY A 329 -13.76 8.54 -3.43
N ALA A 330 -12.65 9.16 -3.80
CA ALA A 330 -12.46 10.61 -3.71
C ALA A 330 -13.44 11.37 -4.61
N ILE A 331 -13.63 10.93 -5.86
CA ILE A 331 -14.59 11.56 -6.79
C ILE A 331 -16.02 11.45 -6.25
N LEU A 332 -16.44 10.26 -5.80
CA LEU A 332 -17.78 10.04 -5.26
C LEU A 332 -18.01 10.89 -4.01
N TYR A 333 -17.06 10.89 -3.08
CA TYR A 333 -17.12 11.68 -1.85
C TYR A 333 -17.19 13.18 -2.13
N LEU A 334 -16.33 13.72 -3.00
CA LEU A 334 -16.33 15.14 -3.32
C LEU A 334 -17.59 15.58 -4.07
N ARG A 335 -18.17 14.70 -4.89
CA ARG A 335 -19.43 14.97 -5.58
C ARG A 335 -20.62 15.05 -4.61
N THR A 336 -20.72 14.10 -3.69
CA THR A 336 -21.87 14.01 -2.76
C THR A 336 -21.73 15.01 -1.60
N SER A 337 -20.54 15.10 -1.01
CA SER A 337 -20.29 15.93 0.15
C SER A 337 -20.05 17.38 -0.24
N VAL A 338 -19.17 17.71 -1.19
CA VAL A 338 -18.80 19.11 -1.42
C VAL A 338 -19.63 19.76 -2.54
N ALA A 339 -19.59 19.19 -3.74
CA ALA A 339 -20.15 19.83 -4.93
C ALA A 339 -21.67 20.04 -4.85
N LYS A 340 -22.41 19.06 -4.32
CA LYS A 340 -23.87 19.17 -4.16
C LYS A 340 -24.27 20.28 -3.19
N ARG A 341 -23.57 20.40 -2.04
CA ARG A 341 -23.83 21.44 -1.04
C ARG A 341 -23.48 22.82 -1.57
N ILE A 342 -22.33 23.00 -2.22
CA ILE A 342 -21.95 24.28 -2.86
C ILE A 342 -22.99 24.69 -3.90
N ARG A 343 -23.46 23.77 -4.75
CA ARG A 343 -24.48 24.07 -5.75
C ARG A 343 -25.80 24.52 -5.11
N LEU A 344 -26.21 23.88 -4.02
CA LEU A 344 -27.42 24.25 -3.29
C LEU A 344 -27.29 25.65 -2.68
N ILE A 345 -26.16 25.95 -2.02
CA ILE A 345 -25.87 27.27 -1.47
C ILE A 345 -25.91 28.35 -2.57
N LEU A 346 -25.24 28.10 -3.70
CA LEU A 346 -25.22 29.03 -4.83
C LEU A 346 -26.64 29.28 -5.39
N GLN A 347 -27.43 28.23 -5.56
CA GLN A 347 -28.80 28.34 -6.05
C GLN A 347 -29.69 29.14 -5.09
N THR A 348 -29.61 28.88 -3.79
CA THR A 348 -30.38 29.63 -2.80
C THR A 348 -29.93 31.08 -2.70
N LEU A 349 -28.62 31.35 -2.80
CA LEU A 349 -28.08 32.71 -2.80
C LEU A 349 -28.57 33.50 -4.02
N LEU A 350 -28.52 32.92 -5.22
CA LEU A 350 -29.07 33.55 -6.43
C LEU A 350 -30.58 33.80 -6.30
N ALA A 351 -31.32 32.84 -5.75
CA ALA A 351 -32.74 33.01 -5.49
C ALA A 351 -33.01 34.12 -4.44
N PHE A 352 -32.12 34.31 -3.46
CA PHE A 352 -32.22 35.40 -2.49
C PHE A 352 -31.98 36.76 -3.16
N PHE A 353 -31.00 36.87 -4.05
CA PHE A 353 -30.77 38.10 -4.81
C PHE A 353 -31.94 38.44 -5.74
N SER A 354 -32.54 37.47 -6.43
CA SER A 354 -33.75 37.72 -7.20
C SER A 354 -34.92 38.20 -6.34
N TYR A 355 -35.01 37.76 -5.07
CA TYR A 355 -36.04 38.24 -4.13
C TYR A 355 -35.78 39.70 -3.72
N LEU A 356 -34.54 40.04 -3.38
CA LEU A 356 -34.13 41.42 -3.11
C LEU A 356 -34.37 42.36 -4.30
N ASN A 357 -34.16 41.88 -5.52
CA ASN A 357 -34.36 42.65 -6.75
C ASN A 357 -35.82 42.71 -7.19
N HIS A 358 -36.76 42.17 -6.41
CA HIS A 358 -38.20 42.11 -6.74
C HIS A 358 -38.52 41.32 -8.03
N GLU A 359 -37.58 40.51 -8.54
CA GLU A 359 -37.81 39.60 -9.68
C GLU A 359 -38.72 38.41 -9.30
N ARG A 360 -38.82 38.14 -7.98
CA ARG A 360 -39.72 37.15 -7.39
C ARG A 360 -40.38 37.72 -6.15
N LYS A 361 -41.62 37.28 -5.90
CA LYS A 361 -42.46 37.80 -4.81
C LYS A 361 -42.17 37.15 -3.44
N ASP A 362 -41.81 35.86 -3.45
CA ASP A 362 -41.61 35.11 -2.22
C ASP A 362 -40.13 34.98 -1.88
N ALA A 363 -39.81 35.02 -0.58
CA ALA A 363 -38.47 34.70 -0.09
C ALA A 363 -38.10 33.23 -0.41
N PRO A 364 -36.82 32.89 -0.67
CA PRO A 364 -36.42 31.50 -0.84
C PRO A 364 -36.63 30.69 0.44
N GLN A 365 -36.87 29.39 0.29
CA GLN A 365 -36.90 28.50 1.44
C GLN A 365 -35.50 28.43 2.10
N PRO A 366 -35.42 28.44 3.45
CA PRO A 366 -34.16 28.29 4.15
C PRO A 366 -33.44 26.99 3.78
N LEU A 367 -32.11 27.05 3.69
CA LEU A 367 -31.25 25.88 3.53
C LEU A 367 -31.38 24.96 4.74
N LYS A 368 -31.60 23.66 4.51
CA LYS A 368 -31.47 22.65 5.57
C LYS A 368 -29.99 22.39 5.82
N ILE A 369 -29.50 22.87 6.97
CA ILE A 369 -28.10 22.69 7.37
C ILE A 369 -27.93 21.30 7.98
N VAL A 370 -27.01 20.52 7.41
CA VAL A 370 -26.74 19.13 7.79
C VAL A 370 -25.30 18.92 8.29
N ALA A 371 -24.48 19.97 8.29
CA ALA A 371 -23.08 19.93 8.69
C ALA A 371 -22.68 21.24 9.39
N GLN A 372 -21.66 21.14 10.24
CA GLN A 372 -21.07 22.26 11.01
C GLN A 372 -19.71 22.67 10.44
N ASP A 373 -19.46 22.40 9.15
CA ASP A 373 -18.27 22.87 8.43
C ASP A 373 -18.49 24.31 7.92
N GLU A 374 -17.47 24.89 7.28
CA GLU A 374 -17.51 26.27 6.77
C GLU A 374 -18.68 26.49 5.79
N LEU A 375 -19.06 25.45 5.04
CA LEU A 375 -20.25 25.49 4.17
C LEU A 375 -21.56 25.53 4.96
N GLY A 376 -21.61 24.85 6.11
CA GLY A 376 -22.71 24.94 7.07
C GLY A 376 -22.85 26.35 7.66
N GLU A 377 -21.74 26.97 8.07
CA GLU A 377 -21.72 28.35 8.57
C GLU A 377 -22.18 29.35 7.50
N MET A 378 -21.70 29.22 6.26
CA MET A 378 -22.20 30.02 5.13
C MET A 378 -23.72 29.85 4.96
N GLY A 379 -24.23 28.63 5.05
CA GLY A 379 -25.66 28.35 4.95
C GLY A 379 -26.48 29.00 6.08
N ASN A 380 -26.00 28.94 7.32
CA ASN A 380 -26.63 29.62 8.46
C ASN A 380 -26.68 31.14 8.24
N ALA A 381 -25.54 31.75 7.87
CA ALA A 381 -25.48 33.17 7.62
C ALA A 381 -26.44 33.62 6.50
N ILE A 382 -26.57 32.81 5.43
CA ILE A 382 -27.54 33.09 4.35
C ILE A 382 -28.98 32.99 4.86
N ASN A 383 -29.31 31.97 5.64
CA ASN A 383 -30.66 31.80 6.21
C ASN A 383 -31.05 32.98 7.11
N ASP A 384 -30.15 33.41 8.00
CA ASP A 384 -30.38 34.53 8.90
C ASP A 384 -30.62 35.83 8.12
N ASN A 385 -29.85 36.07 7.06
CA ASN A 385 -30.03 37.24 6.20
C ASN A 385 -31.33 37.19 5.40
N ILE A 386 -31.73 36.00 4.89
CA ILE A 386 -33.04 35.82 4.25
C ILE A 386 -34.16 36.19 5.22
N GLN A 387 -34.12 35.69 6.45
CA GLN A 387 -35.16 35.95 7.44
C GLN A 387 -35.22 37.42 7.85
N LYS A 388 -34.08 38.04 8.17
CA LYS A 388 -34.01 39.46 8.54
C LYS A 388 -34.52 40.35 7.41
N THR A 389 -34.09 40.08 6.18
CA THR A 389 -34.50 40.85 5.00
C THR A 389 -35.98 40.70 4.71
N LYS A 390 -36.52 39.47 4.77
CA LYS A 390 -37.95 39.22 4.57
C LYS A 390 -38.79 40.04 5.55
N LEU A 391 -38.45 39.98 6.84
CA LEU A 391 -39.16 40.74 7.89
C LEU A 391 -39.03 42.25 7.67
N GLY A 392 -37.84 42.73 7.30
CA GLY A 392 -37.61 44.15 7.01
C GLY A 392 -38.43 44.65 5.82
N LEU A 393 -38.46 43.91 4.71
CA LEU A 393 -39.27 44.27 3.53
C LEU A 393 -40.78 44.23 3.81
N GLU A 394 -41.25 43.28 4.64
CA GLU A 394 -42.65 43.26 5.08
C GLU A 394 -43.01 44.48 5.93
N GLN A 395 -42.12 44.91 6.83
CA GLN A 395 -42.30 46.14 7.63
C GLN A 395 -42.32 47.38 6.73
N ASP A 396 -41.39 47.47 5.78
CA ASP A 396 -41.32 48.58 4.82
C ASP A 396 -42.58 48.65 3.95
N SER A 397 -43.05 47.50 3.45
CA SER A 397 -44.28 47.43 2.65
C SER A 397 -45.50 47.91 3.42
N LYS A 398 -45.64 47.55 4.71
CA LYS A 398 -46.75 48.01 5.56
C LYS A 398 -46.69 49.51 5.81
N ALA A 399 -45.49 50.05 6.05
CA ALA A 399 -45.31 51.49 6.24
C ALA A 399 -45.64 52.27 4.96
N VAL A 400 -45.27 51.76 3.79
CA VAL A 400 -45.66 52.36 2.49
C VAL A 400 -47.17 52.29 2.29
N GLU A 401 -47.80 51.15 2.57
CA GLU A 401 -49.26 51.00 2.48
C GLU A 401 -50.00 51.98 3.40
N GLN A 402 -49.56 52.11 4.65
CA GLN A 402 -50.13 53.10 5.57
C GLN A 402 -49.89 54.52 5.08
N SER A 403 -48.71 54.83 4.54
CA SER A 403 -48.41 56.15 3.98
C SER A 403 -49.36 56.53 2.85
N VAL A 404 -49.71 55.57 1.99
CA VAL A 404 -50.71 55.77 0.93
C VAL A 404 -52.10 56.01 1.52
N LEU A 405 -52.49 55.29 2.57
CA LEU A 405 -53.77 55.50 3.26
C LEU A 405 -53.83 56.87 3.94
N THR A 406 -52.78 57.27 4.66
CA THR A 406 -52.67 58.58 5.30
C THR A 406 -52.76 59.69 4.26
N ALA A 407 -52.09 59.56 3.11
CA ALA A 407 -52.19 60.52 2.00
C ALA A 407 -53.63 60.68 1.51
N LYS A 408 -54.41 59.59 1.39
CA LYS A 408 -55.83 59.66 1.02
C LYS A 408 -56.69 60.33 2.09
N THR A 409 -56.39 60.12 3.38
CA THR A 409 -57.09 60.81 4.48
C THR A 409 -56.83 62.32 4.44
N ILE A 410 -55.59 62.72 4.14
CA ILE A 410 -55.21 64.13 3.95
C ILE A 410 -55.96 64.73 2.76
N GLU A 411 -56.05 63.99 1.64
CA GLU A 411 -56.82 64.41 0.45
C GLU A 411 -58.30 64.66 0.80
N SER A 412 -58.88 63.89 1.74
CA SER A 412 -60.25 64.11 2.23
C SER A 412 -60.40 65.29 3.19
N GLY A 413 -59.32 66.00 3.49
CA GLY A 413 -59.32 67.25 4.27
C GLY A 413 -58.98 67.12 5.76
N ASP A 414 -58.67 65.92 6.26
CA ASP A 414 -58.30 65.67 7.65
C ASP A 414 -56.78 65.64 7.84
N PHE A 415 -56.24 66.69 8.45
CA PHE A 415 -54.80 66.84 8.70
C PHE A 415 -54.35 66.24 10.04
N ARG A 416 -55.23 65.55 10.79
CA ARG A 416 -54.86 64.81 12.01
C ARG A 416 -54.23 63.44 11.71
N ALA A 417 -54.36 62.96 10.47
CA ALA A 417 -53.84 61.67 10.06
C ALA A 417 -52.31 61.61 10.21
N ARG A 418 -51.75 60.52 10.72
CA ARG A 418 -50.30 60.32 10.87
C ARG A 418 -49.91 58.91 10.46
N ILE A 419 -48.68 58.78 9.99
CA ILE A 419 -48.07 57.48 9.68
C ILE A 419 -47.43 56.96 10.98
N THR A 420 -47.93 55.84 11.49
CA THR A 420 -47.51 55.26 12.78
C THR A 420 -46.61 54.03 12.62
N GLU A 421 -46.80 53.26 11.55
CA GLU A 421 -45.96 52.12 11.20
C GLU A 421 -44.50 52.56 11.09
N THR A 422 -43.60 51.73 11.58
CA THR A 422 -42.17 52.04 11.59
C THR A 422 -41.47 51.16 10.56
N PRO A 423 -41.05 51.73 9.41
CA PRO A 423 -40.31 50.97 8.41
C PRO A 423 -38.94 50.55 8.95
N HIS A 424 -38.44 49.44 8.41
CA HIS A 424 -37.09 48.95 8.67
C HIS A 424 -36.03 49.78 7.94
N ASN A 425 -36.33 50.23 6.73
CA ASN A 425 -35.44 51.07 5.94
C ASN A 425 -35.30 52.47 6.58
N PRO A 426 -34.08 52.91 6.95
CA PRO A 426 -33.85 54.21 7.58
C PRO A 426 -34.36 55.39 6.75
N GLN A 427 -34.27 55.32 5.42
CA GLN A 427 -34.73 56.37 4.52
C GLN A 427 -36.26 56.48 4.50
N LEU A 428 -36.97 55.34 4.55
CA LEU A 428 -38.43 55.36 4.69
C LEU A 428 -38.85 55.89 6.06
N ASN A 429 -38.06 55.63 7.11
CA ASN A 429 -38.34 56.17 8.44
C ASN A 429 -38.11 57.68 8.50
N GLU A 430 -37.07 58.18 7.83
CA GLU A 430 -36.85 59.61 7.65
C GLU A 430 -38.00 60.24 6.87
N LEU A 431 -38.43 59.62 5.76
CA LEU A 431 -39.59 60.07 4.98
C LEU A 431 -40.86 60.13 5.83
N LYS A 432 -41.12 59.11 6.66
CA LYS A 432 -42.23 59.11 7.63
C LYS A 432 -42.17 60.35 8.54
N ASN A 433 -41.01 60.61 9.12
CA ASN A 433 -40.85 61.71 10.07
C ASN A 433 -41.03 63.07 9.38
N VAL A 434 -40.48 63.25 8.18
CA VAL A 434 -40.65 64.47 7.38
C VAL A 434 -42.12 64.67 7.01
N LEU A 435 -42.82 63.63 6.57
CA LEU A 435 -44.24 63.70 6.23
C LEU A 435 -45.10 64.01 7.46
N ASN A 436 -44.85 63.36 8.60
CA ASN A 436 -45.58 63.64 9.84
C ASN A 436 -45.33 65.08 10.34
N HIS A 437 -44.08 65.58 10.27
CA HIS A 437 -43.78 66.97 10.62
C HIS A 437 -44.45 67.97 9.67
N MET A 438 -44.47 67.68 8.37
CA MET A 438 -45.21 68.49 7.41
C MET A 438 -46.71 68.54 7.79
N LEU A 439 -47.29 67.44 8.28
CA LEU A 439 -48.67 67.42 8.72
C LEU A 439 -48.89 68.18 10.04
N ASP A 440 -47.93 68.13 10.97
CA ASP A 440 -47.95 68.97 12.18
C ASP A 440 -47.92 70.46 11.82
N ASP A 441 -47.08 70.83 10.85
CA ASP A 441 -47.00 72.20 10.32
C ASP A 441 -48.31 72.64 9.63
N LEU A 442 -48.90 71.78 8.80
CA LEU A 442 -50.18 72.05 8.14
C LEU A 442 -51.31 72.19 9.16
N GLN A 443 -51.37 71.33 10.16
CA GLN A 443 -52.36 71.38 11.23
C GLN A 443 -52.23 72.67 12.05
N THR A 444 -51.00 73.08 12.37
CA THR A 444 -50.74 74.30 13.16
C THR A 444 -50.98 75.58 12.35
N LYS A 445 -50.64 75.61 11.06
CA LYS A 445 -50.76 76.82 10.23
C LYS A 445 -52.16 76.96 9.62
N ILE A 446 -52.77 75.88 9.16
CA ILE A 446 -54.07 75.90 8.50
C ILE A 446 -55.14 75.53 9.51
N GLY A 447 -55.15 74.28 9.95
CA GLY A 447 -56.19 73.73 10.82
C GLY A 447 -56.22 72.22 10.78
N SER A 448 -56.98 71.62 11.69
CA SER A 448 -57.05 70.15 11.81
C SER A 448 -57.99 69.53 10.78
N ASP A 449 -59.03 70.26 10.38
CA ASP A 449 -60.02 69.80 9.40
C ASP A 449 -60.38 70.92 8.44
N THR A 450 -59.90 70.81 7.21
CA THR A 450 -60.14 71.83 6.17
C THR A 450 -61.60 71.88 5.73
N ASN A 451 -62.37 70.81 5.91
CA ASN A 451 -63.80 70.80 5.60
C ASN A 451 -64.58 71.70 6.57
N GLU A 452 -64.19 71.73 7.85
CA GLU A 452 -64.80 72.64 8.82
C GLU A 452 -64.46 74.11 8.54
N ILE A 453 -63.23 74.40 8.10
CA ILE A 453 -62.86 75.74 7.64
C ILE A 453 -63.73 76.14 6.44
N ALA A 454 -63.87 75.25 5.45
CA ALA A 454 -64.69 75.48 4.26
C ALA A 454 -66.16 75.74 4.63
N ARG A 455 -66.74 74.97 5.57
CA ARG A 455 -68.11 75.17 6.06
C ARG A 455 -68.32 76.57 6.63
N VAL A 456 -67.38 77.07 7.43
CA VAL A 456 -67.47 78.40 8.05
C VAL A 456 -67.31 79.50 7.00
N PHE A 457 -66.33 79.37 6.11
CA PHE A 457 -66.17 80.30 4.99
C PHE A 457 -67.41 80.36 4.10
N ASP A 458 -68.01 79.21 3.77
CA ASP A 458 -69.23 79.16 2.98
C ASP A 458 -70.40 79.90 3.66
N SER A 459 -70.55 79.80 4.99
CA SER A 459 -71.51 80.61 5.73
C SER A 459 -71.21 82.11 5.62
N TYR A 460 -69.94 82.50 5.73
CA TYR A 460 -69.55 83.91 5.64
C TYR A 460 -69.79 84.49 4.24
N THR A 461 -69.62 83.70 3.17
CA THR A 461 -69.98 84.14 1.81
C THR A 461 -71.48 84.41 1.62
N ARG A 462 -72.34 83.78 2.46
CA ARG A 462 -73.78 84.03 2.50
C ARG A 462 -74.19 85.14 3.47
N LEU A 463 -73.21 85.94 3.94
CA LEU A 463 -73.37 86.99 4.94
C LEU A 463 -73.88 86.48 6.31
N ASP A 464 -73.75 85.18 6.57
CA ASP A 464 -74.06 84.57 7.86
C ASP A 464 -72.79 84.38 8.68
N PHE A 465 -72.55 85.30 9.62
CA PHE A 465 -71.38 85.31 10.50
C PHE A 465 -71.63 84.64 11.86
N THR A 466 -72.68 83.82 11.98
CA THR A 466 -73.00 83.13 13.25
C THR A 466 -72.20 81.84 13.46
N THR A 467 -71.57 81.32 12.41
CA THR A 467 -70.76 80.10 12.46
C THR A 467 -69.31 80.38 12.85
N GLU A 468 -68.69 79.41 13.49
CA GLU A 468 -67.27 79.40 13.84
C GLU A 468 -66.69 77.99 13.73
N VAL A 469 -65.37 77.90 13.62
CA VAL A 469 -64.63 76.64 13.64
C VAL A 469 -64.46 76.24 15.10
N ASN A 470 -65.05 75.10 15.48
CA ASN A 470 -64.97 74.59 16.85
C ASN A 470 -63.55 74.08 17.15
N ASN A 471 -63.05 74.36 18.36
CA ASN A 471 -61.70 73.98 18.79
C ASN A 471 -60.59 74.47 17.82
N ALA A 472 -60.78 75.66 17.25
CA ALA A 472 -59.81 76.29 16.37
C ALA A 472 -58.42 76.32 17.01
N SER A 473 -57.49 75.62 16.37
CA SER A 473 -56.11 75.45 16.85
C SER A 473 -55.11 75.87 15.78
N GLY A 474 -55.48 75.72 14.50
CA GLY A 474 -54.70 76.22 13.39
C GLY A 474 -54.81 77.73 13.24
N ARG A 475 -53.74 78.37 12.74
CA ARG A 475 -53.73 79.84 12.56
C ARG A 475 -54.86 80.32 11.64
N VAL A 476 -55.17 79.60 10.55
CA VAL A 476 -56.30 79.98 9.67
C VAL A 476 -57.64 79.79 10.38
N GLU A 477 -57.86 78.69 11.11
CA GLU A 477 -59.08 78.49 11.91
C GLU A 477 -59.30 79.63 12.92
N VAL A 478 -58.26 79.98 13.68
CA VAL A 478 -58.34 81.04 14.71
C VAL A 478 -58.60 82.41 14.07
N VAL A 479 -57.86 82.76 13.02
CA VAL A 479 -58.06 84.04 12.32
C VAL A 479 -59.46 84.11 11.69
N THR A 480 -59.98 83.00 11.17
CA THR A 480 -61.34 82.91 10.65
C THR A 480 -62.36 83.28 11.71
N ASN A 481 -62.26 82.67 12.89
CA ASN A 481 -63.16 82.96 14.00
C ASN A 481 -63.03 84.42 14.49
N THR A 482 -61.80 84.92 14.64
CA THR A 482 -61.56 86.32 15.03
C THR A 482 -62.14 87.30 14.01
N LEU A 483 -61.98 87.03 12.72
CA LEU A 483 -62.55 87.87 11.67
C LEU A 483 -64.08 87.86 11.71
N GLY A 484 -64.69 86.69 11.88
CA GLY A 484 -66.14 86.57 12.05
C GLY A 484 -66.66 87.31 13.28
N GLU A 485 -65.92 87.29 14.38
CA GLU A 485 -66.23 88.06 15.59
C GLU A 485 -66.13 89.59 15.36
N GLU A 486 -65.05 90.07 14.74
CA GLU A 486 -64.88 91.49 14.42
C GLU A 486 -65.94 92.00 13.43
N ILE A 487 -66.33 91.18 12.44
CA ILE A 487 -67.45 91.49 11.54
C ILE A 487 -68.76 91.58 12.32
N ARG A 488 -69.06 90.61 13.21
CA ARG A 488 -70.25 90.67 14.08
C ARG A 488 -70.26 91.93 14.94
N LYS A 489 -69.12 92.30 15.53
CA LYS A 489 -68.96 93.51 16.34
C LYS A 489 -69.18 94.78 15.52
N MET A 490 -68.65 94.84 14.29
CA MET A 490 -68.89 95.94 13.35
C MET A 490 -70.37 96.05 12.99
N LEU A 491 -71.04 94.93 12.68
CA LEU A 491 -72.48 94.87 12.38
C LEU A 491 -73.32 95.30 13.58
N HIS A 492 -73.00 94.85 14.80
CA HIS A 492 -73.65 95.30 16.03
C HIS A 492 -73.45 96.81 16.26
N THR A 493 -72.24 97.32 16.04
CA THR A 493 -71.93 98.75 16.18
C THR A 493 -72.70 99.57 15.14
N SER A 494 -72.73 99.12 13.89
CA SER A 494 -73.52 99.76 12.81
C SER A 494 -75.03 99.73 13.12
N SER A 495 -75.53 98.62 13.67
CA SER A 495 -76.92 98.51 14.15
C SER A 495 -77.19 99.50 15.29
N ASN A 496 -76.26 99.64 16.24
CA ASN A 496 -76.38 100.61 17.33
C ASN A 496 -76.32 102.06 16.82
N PHE A 497 -75.48 102.39 15.84
CA PHE A 497 -75.50 103.70 15.20
C PHE A 497 -76.84 103.97 14.50
N ALA A 498 -77.38 102.99 13.77
CA ALA A 498 -78.69 103.11 13.14
C ALA A 498 -79.82 103.28 14.19
N GLN A 499 -79.73 102.58 15.32
CA GLN A 499 -80.65 102.70 16.45
C GLN A 499 -80.57 104.09 17.10
N ASN A 500 -79.36 104.57 17.43
CA ASN A 500 -79.14 105.90 17.99
C ASN A 500 -79.58 107.01 17.04
N LEU A 501 -79.30 106.90 15.74
CA LEU A 501 -79.77 107.85 14.73
C LEU A 501 -81.30 107.86 14.64
N SER A 502 -81.95 106.70 14.75
CA SER A 502 -83.41 106.57 14.79
C SER A 502 -84.00 107.20 16.06
N GLU A 503 -83.34 107.02 17.21
CA GLU A 503 -83.71 107.67 18.48
C GLU A 503 -83.54 109.19 18.43
N GLU A 504 -82.42 109.71 17.92
CA GLU A 504 -82.21 111.14 17.71
C GLU A 504 -83.19 111.73 16.69
N ALA A 505 -83.48 111.04 15.58
CA ALA A 505 -84.47 111.47 14.61
C ALA A 505 -85.89 111.51 15.19
N LYS A 506 -86.24 110.57 16.08
CA LYS A 506 -87.50 110.60 16.86
C LYS A 506 -87.53 111.76 17.84
N ALA A 507 -86.45 112.00 18.59
CA ALA A 507 -86.36 113.12 19.53
C ALA A 507 -86.47 114.48 18.82
N LEU A 508 -85.92 114.62 17.60
CA LEU A 508 -86.05 115.83 16.78
C LEU A 508 -87.49 116.02 16.26
N ALA A 509 -88.16 114.93 15.88
CA ALA A 509 -89.58 114.96 15.47
C ALA A 509 -90.54 115.31 16.62
N GLU A 510 -90.16 115.05 17.88
CA GLU A 510 -90.91 115.44 19.08
C GLU A 510 -90.64 116.89 19.54
N ALA A 511 -89.61 117.55 19.00
CA ALA A 511 -89.21 118.92 19.35
C ALA A 511 -89.76 120.01 18.39
N VAL A 512 -90.71 119.67 17.50
CA VAL A 512 -91.35 120.58 16.52
C VAL A 512 -92.84 120.74 16.79
#